data_AF-J3AAV3-F1
#
_entry.id   AF-J3AAV3-F1
#
_cell.length_a   1.000
_cell.length_b   1.000
_cell.length_c   1.000
_cell.angle_alpha   90.00
_cell.angle_beta   90.00
_cell.angle_gamma   90.00
#
_symmetry.space_group_name_H-M   'P 1'
#
loop_
_entity.id
_entity.type
_entity.pdbx_description
1 polymer ?
#
loop_
_entity_poly.entity_id
_entity_poly.type
_entity_poly.pdbx_seq_one_letter_code
_entity_poly.pdbx_strand_id
1 'polypeptide(L)'
;MAEEASYYAELLSRPGAARSALEPLRNLMLSRAETAALERPVTVPVLSVQGQLDPVQPAQAYARDTHHVTGNLRQATIRRSGHFPQEEAPAELVRALMPFLAGVAPAV
;
A
#
# COMPACT_ATOMS: atom_id res chain seq x y z
N MET A 1 -16.37 -7.33 6.92
CA MET A 1 -16.57 -6.90 5.52
C MET A 1 -17.98 -6.42 5.24
N ALA A 2 -19.05 -7.20 5.49
CA ALA A 2 -20.42 -6.76 5.19
C ALA A 2 -20.89 -5.55 6.03
N GLU A 3 -20.39 -5.42 7.26
CA GLU A 3 -20.77 -4.34 8.18
C GLU A 3 -20.20 -2.96 7.76
N GLU A 4 -18.93 -2.94 7.33
CA GLU A 4 -18.29 -1.73 6.77
C GLU A 4 -18.77 -1.39 5.35
N ALA A 5 -19.41 -2.33 4.65
CA ALA A 5 -19.86 -2.10 3.27
C ALA A 5 -20.89 -0.97 3.20
N SER A 6 -21.78 -0.85 4.20
CA SER A 6 -22.75 0.25 4.28
C SER A 6 -22.06 1.60 4.49
N TYR A 7 -21.01 1.64 5.32
CA TYR A 7 -20.22 2.85 5.55
C TYR A 7 -19.51 3.31 4.27
N TYR A 8 -18.81 2.41 3.56
CA TYR A 8 -18.17 2.78 2.30
C TYR A 8 -19.17 3.08 1.18
N ALA A 9 -20.32 2.40 1.14
CA ALA A 9 -21.39 2.71 0.19
C ALA A 9 -21.93 4.13 0.39
N GLU A 10 -22.12 4.55 1.65
CA GLU A 10 -22.50 5.93 1.97
C GLU A 10 -21.43 6.92 1.49
N LEU A 11 -20.15 6.67 1.78
CA LEU A 11 -19.07 7.54 1.32
C LEU A 11 -19.00 7.65 -0.21
N LEU A 12 -19.17 6.55 -0.92
CA LEU A 12 -19.15 6.50 -2.38
C LEU A 12 -20.38 7.18 -3.02
N SER A 13 -21.51 7.27 -2.29
CA SER A 13 -22.72 7.95 -2.76
C SER A 13 -22.59 9.47 -2.83
N ARG A 14 -21.57 10.06 -2.18
CA ARG A 14 -21.33 11.50 -2.20
C ARG A 14 -21.00 11.97 -3.64
N PRO A 15 -21.48 13.15 -4.08
CA PRO A 15 -21.25 13.63 -5.43
C PRO A 15 -19.77 13.59 -5.83
N GLY A 16 -19.46 12.87 -6.91
CA GLY A 16 -18.10 12.72 -7.43
C GLY A 16 -17.23 11.67 -6.73
N ALA A 17 -17.60 11.17 -5.55
CA ALA A 17 -16.75 10.26 -4.76
C ALA A 17 -16.49 8.93 -5.48
N ALA A 18 -17.53 8.26 -5.98
CA ALA A 18 -17.36 7.02 -6.74
C ALA A 18 -16.50 7.21 -8.00
N ARG A 19 -16.66 8.35 -8.71
CA ARG A 19 -15.83 8.66 -9.87
C ARG A 19 -14.36 8.80 -9.46
N SER A 20 -14.07 9.65 -8.48
CA SER A 20 -12.70 9.87 -8.01
C SER A 20 -12.04 8.60 -7.47
N ALA A 21 -12.79 7.75 -6.76
CA ALA A 21 -12.27 6.49 -6.24
C ALA A 21 -11.91 5.48 -7.34
N LEU A 22 -12.67 5.47 -8.44
CA LEU A 22 -12.48 4.51 -9.53
C LEU A 22 -11.66 5.06 -10.71
N GLU A 23 -11.45 6.37 -10.80
CA GLU A 23 -10.69 7.01 -11.88
C GLU A 23 -9.29 6.40 -12.07
N PRO A 24 -8.51 6.08 -11.01
CA PRO A 24 -7.21 5.42 -11.17
C PRO A 24 -7.29 4.06 -11.85
N LEU A 25 -8.42 3.34 -11.71
CA LEU A 25 -8.62 2.04 -12.36
C LEU A 25 -8.79 2.17 -13.89
N ARG A 26 -9.04 3.37 -14.40
CA ARG A 26 -9.12 3.63 -15.85
C ARG A 26 -7.74 3.68 -16.51
N ASN A 27 -6.71 3.97 -15.71
CA ASN A 27 -5.31 4.14 -16.15
C ASN A 27 -4.38 3.25 -15.33
N LEU A 28 -4.69 1.95 -15.24
CA LEU A 28 -3.90 0.99 -14.45
C LEU A 28 -2.47 0.80 -14.99
N MET A 29 -2.24 1.07 -16.27
CA MET A 29 -0.95 0.91 -16.92
C MET A 29 -0.37 2.28 -17.24
N LEU A 30 0.81 2.54 -16.69
CA LEU A 30 1.61 3.72 -17.03
C LEU A 30 2.21 3.55 -18.43
N SER A 31 2.23 4.63 -19.19
CA SER A 31 3.01 4.72 -20.43
C SER A 31 4.51 4.64 -20.14
N ARG A 32 5.30 4.38 -21.19
CA ARG A 32 6.76 4.38 -21.08
C ARG A 32 7.31 5.71 -20.54
N ALA A 33 6.74 6.83 -20.97
CA ALA A 33 7.18 8.16 -20.54
C ALA A 33 6.87 8.41 -19.05
N GLU A 34 5.71 7.96 -18.57
CA GLU A 34 5.33 8.05 -17.16
C GLU A 34 6.22 7.15 -16.30
N THR A 35 6.48 5.92 -16.73
CA THR A 35 7.42 5.02 -16.03
C THR A 35 8.82 5.61 -15.96
N ALA A 36 9.32 6.19 -17.07
CA ALA A 36 10.63 6.85 -17.10
C ALA A 36 10.70 8.04 -16.12
N ALA A 37 9.61 8.79 -15.96
CA ALA A 37 9.54 9.88 -14.98
C ALA A 37 9.63 9.40 -13.52
N LEU A 38 9.34 8.12 -13.25
CA LEU A 38 9.39 7.48 -11.94
C LEU A 38 10.69 6.69 -11.68
N GLU A 39 11.68 6.74 -12.58
CA GLU A 39 12.92 5.95 -12.46
C GLU A 39 13.85 6.41 -11.32
N ARG A 40 13.63 7.60 -10.74
CA ARG A 40 14.45 8.09 -9.64
C ARG A 40 14.31 7.17 -8.42
N PRO A 41 15.41 6.57 -7.93
CA PRO A 41 15.32 5.68 -6.77
C PRO A 41 14.87 6.40 -5.51
N VAL A 42 14.10 5.69 -4.68
CA VAL A 42 13.67 6.16 -3.37
C VAL A 42 14.81 6.00 -2.38
N THR A 43 15.26 7.11 -1.79
CA THR A 43 16.40 7.15 -0.86
C THR A 43 16.01 7.25 0.61
N VAL A 44 14.74 7.56 0.89
CA VAL A 44 14.21 7.60 2.27
C VAL A 44 13.93 6.18 2.79
N PRO A 45 13.84 5.98 4.12
CA PRO A 45 13.41 4.69 4.67
C PRO A 45 12.02 4.29 4.18
N VAL A 46 11.86 3.01 3.81
CA VAL A 46 10.61 2.44 3.29
C VAL A 46 10.22 1.21 4.09
N LEU A 47 8.94 1.13 4.44
CA LEU A 47 8.30 -0.10 4.91
C LEU A 47 7.26 -0.54 3.87
N SER A 48 7.52 -1.66 3.20
CA SER A 48 6.54 -2.30 2.32
C SER A 48 5.75 -3.35 3.09
N VAL A 49 4.42 -3.27 3.08
CA VAL A 49 3.55 -4.21 3.79
C VAL A 49 2.64 -4.95 2.81
N GLN A 50 2.77 -6.27 2.77
CA GLN A 50 2.01 -7.17 1.92
C GLN A 50 0.95 -7.92 2.74
N GLY A 51 -0.27 -8.04 2.21
CA GLY A 51 -1.20 -9.09 2.63
C GLY A 51 -0.88 -10.43 1.95
N GLN A 52 -0.69 -11.50 2.73
CA GLN A 52 -0.33 -12.83 2.21
C GLN A 52 -1.33 -13.37 1.15
N LEU A 53 -2.61 -13.01 1.27
CA LEU A 53 -3.71 -13.47 0.43
C LEU A 53 -4.16 -12.40 -0.57
N ASP A 54 -3.37 -11.35 -0.79
CA ASP A 54 -3.71 -10.27 -1.73
C ASP A 54 -3.87 -10.82 -3.17
N PRO A 55 -5.07 -10.75 -3.76
CA PRO A 55 -5.31 -11.23 -5.12
C PRO A 55 -4.94 -10.20 -6.19
N VAL A 56 -4.67 -8.95 -5.81
CA VAL A 56 -4.41 -7.82 -6.69
C VAL A 56 -2.90 -7.62 -6.89
N GLN A 57 -2.12 -7.71 -5.81
CA GLN A 57 -0.67 -7.53 -5.84
C GLN A 57 0.06 -8.80 -5.33
N PRO A 58 0.72 -9.56 -6.21
CA PRO A 58 1.40 -10.79 -5.81
C PRO A 58 2.70 -10.47 -5.04
N ALA A 59 3.23 -11.46 -4.30
CA ALA A 59 4.46 -11.30 -3.51
C ALA A 59 5.66 -10.79 -4.34
N GLN A 60 5.71 -11.12 -5.64
CA GLN A 60 6.76 -10.66 -6.55
C GLN A 60 6.73 -9.14 -6.78
N ALA A 61 5.56 -8.49 -6.68
CA ALA A 61 5.46 -7.04 -6.80
C ALA A 61 6.25 -6.37 -5.65
N TYR A 62 6.08 -6.87 -4.43
CA TYR A 62 6.82 -6.42 -3.25
C TYR A 62 8.31 -6.76 -3.35
N ALA A 63 8.67 -7.97 -3.80
CA ALA A 63 10.08 -8.33 -3.97
C ALA A 63 10.85 -7.35 -4.89
N ARG A 64 10.16 -6.77 -5.88
CA ARG A 64 10.73 -5.77 -6.80
C ARG A 64 11.00 -4.41 -6.16
N ASP A 65 10.49 -4.12 -4.97
CA ASP A 65 10.80 -2.86 -4.25
C ASP A 65 12.32 -2.67 -4.07
N THR A 66 13.07 -3.77 -3.97
CA THR A 66 14.55 -3.77 -3.92
C THR A 66 15.21 -3.13 -5.15
N HIS A 67 14.53 -3.06 -6.28
CA HIS A 67 15.02 -2.38 -7.49
C HIS A 67 14.74 -0.87 -7.50
N HIS A 68 13.81 -0.41 -6.65
CA HIS A 68 13.34 0.98 -6.63
C HIS A 68 13.79 1.75 -5.39
N VAL A 69 14.18 1.06 -4.32
CA VAL A 69 14.63 1.67 -3.06
C VAL A 69 16.13 1.46 -2.90
N THR A 70 16.88 2.56 -2.83
CA THR A 70 18.31 2.57 -2.47
C THR A 70 18.55 2.94 -1.01
N GLY A 71 17.53 3.45 -0.32
CA GLY A 71 17.52 3.67 1.13
C GLY A 71 17.29 2.39 1.94
N ASN A 72 16.99 2.55 3.24
CA ASN A 72 16.65 1.43 4.11
C ASN A 72 15.26 0.87 3.77
N LEU A 73 15.22 -0.30 3.13
CA LEU A 73 14.00 -1.04 2.84
C LEU A 73 13.73 -2.12 3.89
N ARG A 74 12.55 -2.06 4.50
CA ARG A 74 11.99 -3.13 5.32
C ARG A 74 10.73 -3.67 4.66
N GLN A 75 10.54 -4.98 4.72
CA GLN A 75 9.38 -5.64 4.14
C GLN A 75 8.70 -6.50 5.19
N ALA A 76 7.37 -6.47 5.22
CA ALA A 76 6.56 -7.26 6.14
C ALA A 76 5.40 -7.92 5.39
N THR A 77 5.16 -9.19 5.66
CA THR A 77 3.99 -9.91 5.15
C THR A 77 3.03 -10.21 6.30
N ILE A 78 1.81 -9.71 6.21
CA ILE A 78 0.74 -9.97 7.17
C ILE A 78 0.01 -11.24 6.74
N ARG A 79 0.13 -12.28 7.56
CA ARG A 79 -0.49 -13.58 7.31
C ARG A 79 -2.00 -13.48 7.36
N ARG A 80 -2.68 -14.29 6.54
CA ARG A 80 -4.15 -14.37 6.45
C ARG A 80 -4.85 -13.04 6.12
N SER A 81 -4.14 -12.05 5.59
CA SER A 81 -4.68 -10.78 5.14
C SER A 81 -4.64 -10.70 3.62
N GLY A 82 -5.70 -10.18 3.01
CA GLY A 82 -5.81 -9.80 1.61
C GLY A 82 -5.28 -8.39 1.36
N HIS A 83 -5.89 -7.71 0.38
CA HIS A 83 -5.41 -6.45 -0.17
C HIS A 83 -5.47 -5.26 0.80
N PHE A 84 -6.30 -5.33 1.85
CA PHE A 84 -6.47 -4.21 2.79
C PHE A 84 -6.09 -4.61 4.23
N PRO A 85 -4.79 -4.80 4.55
CA PRO A 85 -4.36 -5.19 5.88
C PRO A 85 -4.77 -4.24 7.00
N GLN A 86 -5.00 -2.95 6.69
CA GLN A 86 -5.51 -1.98 7.66
C GLN A 86 -6.95 -2.27 8.11
N GLU A 87 -7.76 -2.90 7.27
CA GLU A 87 -9.14 -3.29 7.61
C GLU A 87 -9.19 -4.75 8.10
N GLU A 88 -8.37 -5.62 7.51
CA GLU A 88 -8.42 -7.07 7.72
C GLU A 88 -7.66 -7.55 8.95
N ALA A 89 -6.53 -6.91 9.25
CA ALA A 89 -5.64 -7.29 10.34
C ALA A 89 -4.95 -6.06 10.96
N PRO A 90 -5.71 -5.04 11.42
CA PRO A 90 -5.16 -3.76 11.89
C PRO A 90 -4.12 -3.92 12.99
N ALA A 91 -4.33 -4.86 13.92
CA ALA A 91 -3.37 -5.11 15.00
C ALA A 91 -2.03 -5.66 14.48
N GLU A 92 -2.03 -6.50 13.45
CA GLU A 92 -0.80 -6.99 12.82
C GLU A 92 -0.10 -5.89 12.02
N LEU A 93 -0.86 -5.05 11.33
CA LEU A 93 -0.32 -3.89 10.64
C LEU A 93 0.38 -2.94 11.61
N VAL A 94 -0.27 -2.60 12.73
CA VAL A 94 0.33 -1.75 13.77
C VAL A 94 1.60 -2.40 14.34
N ARG A 95 1.59 -3.73 14.59
CA ARG A 95 2.79 -4.45 15.03
C ARG A 95 3.96 -4.35 14.05
N ALA A 96 3.70 -4.35 12.75
CA ALA A 96 4.74 -4.15 11.74
C ALA A 96 5.20 -2.68 11.65
N LEU A 97 4.28 -1.74 11.81
CA LEU A 97 4.51 -0.30 11.65
C LEU A 97 5.31 0.30 12.82
N MET A 98 4.98 -0.04 14.07
CA MET A 98 5.56 0.62 15.25
C MET A 98 7.09 0.50 15.33
N PRO A 99 7.72 -0.67 15.13
CA PRO A 99 9.18 -0.78 15.13
C PRO A 99 9.84 -0.09 13.93
N PHE A 100 9.10 0.16 12.84
CA PHE A 100 9.60 0.97 11.72
C PHE A 100 9.64 2.43 12.09
N LEU A 101 8.51 2.97 12.59
CA LEU A 101 8.42 4.37 13.00
C LEU A 101 9.44 4.73 14.09
N ALA A 102 9.63 3.85 15.08
CA ALA A 102 10.63 4.05 16.13
C ALA A 102 12.07 4.15 15.58
N GLY A 103 12.37 3.47 14.47
CA GLY A 103 13.69 3.48 13.84
C GLY A 103 13.93 4.66 12.90
N VAL A 104 12.90 5.43 12.55
CA VAL A 104 13.00 6.59 11.63
C VAL A 104 12.62 7.92 12.30
N ALA A 105 12.15 7.87 13.56
CA ALA A 105 11.87 9.06 14.33
C ALA A 105 13.16 9.91 14.50
N PRO A 106 13.08 11.23 14.31
CA PRO A 106 14.23 12.10 14.60
C PRO A 106 14.62 11.97 16.07
N ALA A 107 15.93 12.01 16.35
CA ALA A 107 16.40 12.10 17.73
C ALA A 107 15.81 13.38 18.36
N VAL A 108 15.05 13.21 19.43
CA VAL A 108 14.47 14.30 20.24
C VAL A 108 15.54 14.83 21.19
#